data_AF-A0A916VEP4-F1
#
_entry.id   AF-A0A916VEP4-F1
#
_cell.length_a   1.000
_cell.length_b   1.000
_cell.length_c   1.000
_cell.angle_alpha   90.00
_cell.angle_beta   90.00
_cell.angle_gamma   90.00
#
_symmetry.space_group_name_H-M   'P 1'
#
loop_
_entity.id
_entity.type
_entity.pdbx_description
1 polymer ?
#
loop_
_entity_poly.entity_id
_entity_poly.type
_entity_poly.pdbx_seq_one_letter_code
_entity_poly.pdbx_strand_id
1 'polypeptide(L)'
;MITCIGGLLAVIIYSIFFTDTRRGIIPYRFYNVLTNSMEPKIGTDSLVLVKVYDKSMKIQKNDIITFSANRFGEKIIITHRFSHTERNKEGETVYKTHPERSNTLDVYEMVWYKKS
;
A
#
# COMPACT_ATOMS: atom_id res chain seq x y z
N MET A 1 7.43 -43.83 10.14
CA MET A 1 6.23 -43.10 9.66
C MET A 1 5.80 -42.00 10.63
N ILE A 2 5.64 -42.29 11.93
CA ILE A 2 5.24 -41.30 12.97
C ILE A 2 6.28 -40.17 13.15
N THR A 3 7.58 -40.48 13.05
CA THR A 3 8.67 -39.48 13.13
C THR A 3 8.67 -38.48 11.98
N CYS A 4 8.33 -38.93 10.76
CA CYS A 4 8.20 -38.06 9.59
C CYS A 4 7.02 -37.09 9.73
N ILE A 5 5.90 -37.57 10.30
CA ILE A 5 4.69 -36.76 10.53
C ILE A 5 4.95 -35.69 11.61
N GLY A 6 5.64 -36.06 12.69
CA GLY A 6 6.03 -35.12 13.75
C GLY A 6 6.96 -34.00 13.25
N GLY A 7 7.94 -34.35 12.41
CA GLY A 7 8.82 -33.36 11.78
C GLY A 7 8.08 -32.40 10.84
N LEU A 8 7.15 -32.93 10.03
CA LEU A 8 6.33 -32.10 9.13
C LEU A 8 5.44 -31.13 9.92
N LEU A 9 4.80 -31.60 11.00
CA LEU A 9 3.96 -30.76 11.86
C LEU A 9 4.79 -29.67 12.57
N ALA A 10 6.00 -29.98 13.03
CA ALA A 10 6.89 -29.00 13.63
C ALA A 10 7.29 -27.88 12.65
N VAL A 11 7.55 -28.22 11.38
CA VAL A 11 7.85 -27.23 10.32
C VAL A 11 6.64 -26.36 10.00
N ILE A 12 5.44 -26.93 9.97
CA ILE A 12 4.20 -26.18 9.75
C ILE A 12 3.93 -25.22 10.92
N ILE A 13 4.04 -25.70 12.17
CA ILE A 13 3.87 -24.86 13.36
C ILE A 13 4.92 -23.74 13.38
N TYR A 14 6.20 -24.07 13.13
CA TYR A 14 7.28 -23.09 13.07
C TYR A 14 7.00 -22.03 12.00
N SER A 15 6.55 -22.42 10.80
CA SER A 15 6.24 -21.47 9.73
C SER A 15 5.07 -20.55 10.09
N ILE A 16 4.02 -21.03 10.76
CA ILE A 16 2.90 -20.21 11.23
C ILE A 16 3.38 -19.17 12.27
N PHE A 17 4.16 -19.59 13.28
CA PHE A 17 4.67 -18.69 14.30
C PHE A 17 5.68 -17.66 13.76
N PHE A 18 6.55 -18.04 12.82
CA PHE A 18 7.55 -17.13 12.23
C PHE A 18 7.02 -16.29 11.05
N THR A 19 5.77 -16.48 10.62
CA THR A 19 5.19 -15.68 9.53
C THR A 19 5.06 -14.21 9.91
N ASP A 20 4.82 -13.89 11.19
CA ASP A 20 4.62 -12.50 11.61
C ASP A 20 5.93 -11.69 11.60
N THR A 21 7.09 -12.34 11.84
CA THR A 21 8.41 -11.69 11.80
C THR A 21 8.82 -11.31 10.36
N ARG A 22 8.43 -12.09 9.35
CA ARG A 22 8.81 -11.82 7.95
C ARG A 22 8.17 -10.55 7.38
N ARG A 23 7.04 -10.11 7.93
CA ARG A 23 6.38 -8.85 7.53
C ARG A 23 7.22 -7.61 7.81
N GLY A 24 8.20 -7.70 8.72
CA GLY A 24 9.13 -6.61 9.04
C GLY A 24 10.47 -6.65 8.29
N ILE A 25 10.84 -7.79 7.69
CA ILE A 25 12.17 -7.99 7.07
C ILE A 25 12.18 -7.55 5.60
N ILE A 26 11.06 -7.73 4.90
CA ILE A 26 10.94 -7.35 3.48
C ILE A 26 10.05 -6.10 3.39
N PRO A 27 10.62 -4.90 3.16
CA PRO A 27 9.87 -3.65 3.11
C PRO A 27 9.18 -3.46 1.76
N TYR A 28 8.64 -4.54 1.17
CA TYR A 28 7.97 -4.51 -0.12
C TYR A 28 6.67 -5.32 -0.09
N ARG A 29 5.68 -4.87 -0.85
CA ARG A 29 4.35 -5.49 -0.97
C ARG A 29 3.94 -5.55 -2.42
N PHE A 30 3.30 -6.65 -2.80
CA PHE A 30 2.70 -6.78 -4.13
C PHE A 30 1.25 -6.29 -4.09
N TYR A 31 0.86 -5.54 -5.13
CA TYR A 31 -0.51 -5.09 -5.34
C TYR A 31 -0.93 -5.36 -6.79
N ASN A 32 -2.17 -5.77 -7.00
CA ASN A 32 -2.76 -5.85 -8.34
C ASN A 32 -3.49 -4.53 -8.66
N VAL A 33 -3.23 -3.97 -9.83
CA VAL A 33 -3.86 -2.73 -10.31
C VAL A 33 -5.10 -3.09 -11.11
N LEU A 34 -6.28 -2.87 -10.50
CA LEU A 34 -7.56 -3.30 -11.08
C LEU A 34 -8.16 -2.31 -12.09
N THR A 35 -7.67 -1.07 -12.12
CA THR A 35 -8.28 0.02 -12.89
C THR A 35 -7.28 0.67 -13.84
N ASN A 36 -7.81 1.31 -14.88
CA ASN A 36 -7.03 1.98 -15.93
C ASN A 36 -6.55 3.39 -15.55
N SER A 37 -6.67 3.81 -14.28
CA SER A 37 -6.33 5.17 -13.84
C SER A 37 -4.85 5.49 -13.98
N MET A 38 -4.00 4.46 -13.99
CA MET A 38 -2.54 4.60 -14.11
C MET A 38 -2.00 4.33 -15.52
N GLU A 39 -2.86 4.14 -16.51
CA GLU A 39 -2.44 3.97 -17.90
C GLU A 39 -1.94 5.29 -18.51
N PRO A 40 -0.95 5.27 -19.44
CA PRO A 40 -0.33 4.08 -20.03
C PRO A 40 0.83 3.51 -19.20
N LYS A 41 1.23 4.16 -18.11
CA LYS A 41 2.45 3.81 -17.38
C LYS A 41 2.35 2.49 -16.63
N ILE A 42 1.20 2.21 -16.03
CA ILE A 42 0.89 0.93 -15.40
C ILE A 42 -0.40 0.41 -16.04
N GLY A 43 -0.32 -0.78 -16.64
CA GLY A 43 -1.47 -1.41 -17.30
C GLY A 43 -2.49 -1.92 -16.28
N THR A 44 -3.74 -2.02 -16.72
CA THR A 44 -4.76 -2.76 -15.98
C THR A 44 -4.34 -4.23 -15.81
N ASP A 45 -4.66 -4.83 -14.65
CA ASP A 45 -4.26 -6.19 -14.23
C ASP A 45 -2.75 -6.41 -14.10
N SER A 46 -1.98 -5.32 -13.95
CA SER A 46 -0.55 -5.40 -13.67
C SER A 46 -0.26 -5.66 -12.19
N LEU A 47 0.71 -6.53 -11.93
CA LEU A 47 1.27 -6.74 -10.59
C LEU A 47 2.40 -5.73 -10.32
N VAL A 48 2.23 -4.88 -9.32
CA VAL A 48 3.22 -3.87 -8.92
C VAL A 48 3.87 -4.20 -7.59
N LEU A 49 5.18 -3.96 -7.48
CA LEU A 49 5.95 -4.09 -6.25
C LEU A 49 6.10 -2.71 -5.61
N VAL A 50 5.54 -2.54 -4.43
CA VAL A 50 5.49 -1.25 -3.70
C VAL A 50 6.36 -1.33 -2.45
N LYS A 51 7.24 -0.35 -2.26
CA LYS A 51 8.01 -0.23 -1.04
C LYS A 51 7.12 0.28 0.10
N VAL A 52 7.18 -0.38 1.25
CA VAL A 52 6.46 0.06 2.46
C VAL A 52 7.00 1.42 2.88
N TYR A 53 6.11 2.39 3.04
CA TYR A 53 6.47 3.73 3.45
C TYR A 53 7.07 3.75 4.86
N ASP A 54 8.19 4.45 5.00
CA ASP A 54 8.86 4.76 6.26
C ASP A 54 8.84 6.29 6.44
N LYS A 55 8.73 6.79 7.68
CA LYS A 55 8.74 8.23 7.98
C LYS A 55 10.00 8.96 7.50
N SER A 56 11.10 8.24 7.30
CA SER A 56 12.34 8.75 6.71
C SER A 56 12.26 8.97 5.19
N MET A 57 11.30 8.36 4.50
CA MET A 57 11.11 8.53 3.06
C MET A 57 10.47 9.88 2.77
N LYS A 58 11.08 10.62 1.85
CA LYS A 58 10.51 11.87 1.33
C LYS A 58 9.70 11.56 0.07
N ILE A 59 8.40 11.86 0.10
CA ILE A 59 7.54 11.79 -1.07
C ILE A 59 7.70 13.09 -1.86
N GLN A 60 8.05 12.96 -3.13
CA GLN A 60 8.22 14.08 -4.05
C GLN A 60 7.04 14.21 -5.00
N LYS A 61 6.82 15.42 -5.52
CA LYS A 61 5.80 15.68 -6.53
C LYS A 61 6.00 14.73 -7.72
N ASN A 62 4.90 14.14 -8.19
CA ASN A 62 4.77 13.14 -9.25
C ASN A 62 5.20 11.71 -8.89
N ASP A 63 5.59 11.44 -7.64
CA ASP A 63 5.81 10.06 -7.18
C ASP A 63 4.53 9.23 -7.27
N ILE A 64 4.67 7.97 -7.69
CA ILE A 64 3.54 7.04 -7.70
C ILE A 64 3.45 6.41 -6.32
N ILE A 65 2.34 6.67 -5.63
CA ILE A 65 2.10 6.18 -4.28
C ILE A 65 0.87 5.28 -4.26
N THR A 66 0.96 4.20 -3.48
CA THR A 66 -0.17 3.32 -3.18
C THR A 66 -0.58 3.54 -1.74
N PHE A 67 -1.82 3.96 -1.52
CA PHE A 67 -2.33 4.27 -0.20
C PHE A 67 -3.74 3.70 -0.01
N SER A 68 -4.15 3.59 1.26
CA SER A 68 -5.51 3.18 1.59
C SER A 68 -6.37 4.40 1.86
N ALA A 69 -7.53 4.44 1.23
CA ALA A 69 -8.54 5.47 1.42
C ALA A 69 -9.87 4.83 1.81
N ASN A 70 -10.69 5.56 2.55
CA ASN A 70 -12.07 5.18 2.80
C ASN A 70 -12.95 5.78 1.70
N ARG A 71 -13.70 4.95 0.98
CA ARG A 71 -14.66 5.37 -0.02
C ARG A 71 -15.99 4.66 0.25
N PHE A 72 -17.05 5.43 0.49
CA PHE A 72 -18.39 4.92 0.81
C PHE A 72 -18.43 3.95 2.01
N GLY A 73 -17.54 4.13 3.00
CA GLY A 73 -17.44 3.23 4.17
C GLY A 73 -16.56 2.00 3.93
N GLU A 74 -16.08 1.80 2.69
CA GLU A 74 -15.18 0.71 2.34
C GLU A 74 -13.73 1.16 2.25
N LYS A 75 -12.84 0.35 2.81
CA LYS A 75 -11.40 0.56 2.72
C LYS A 75 -10.92 0.07 1.35
N ILE A 76 -10.56 1.01 0.49
CA ILE A 76 -9.99 0.74 -0.84
C ILE A 76 -8.50 1.05 -0.86
N ILE A 77 -7.78 0.42 -1.78
CA ILE A 77 -6.35 0.67 -2.04
C ILE A 77 -6.26 1.33 -3.40
N ILE A 78 -5.62 2.49 -3.46
CA ILE A 78 -5.54 3.34 -4.64
C ILE A 78 -4.07 3.58 -4.94
N THR A 79 -3.71 3.51 -6.23
CA THR A 79 -2.38 3.90 -6.73
C THR A 79 -2.53 5.12 -7.62
N HIS A 80 -1.97 6.26 -7.23
CA HIS A 80 -2.05 7.53 -7.96
C HIS A 80 -0.71 8.27 -7.91
N ARG A 81 -0.58 9.34 -8.70
CA ARG A 81 0.53 10.28 -8.59
C ARG A 81 0.30 11.27 -7.46
N PHE A 82 1.31 11.46 -6.64
CA PHE A 82 1.32 12.47 -5.60
C PHE A 82 1.51 13.87 -6.20
N SER A 83 0.66 14.83 -5.81
CA SER A 83 0.78 16.22 -6.25
C SER A 83 1.43 17.09 -5.16
N HIS A 84 0.74 17.27 -4.04
CA HIS A 84 1.23 18.02 -2.87
C HIS A 84 0.38 17.72 -1.63
N THR A 85 0.85 18.19 -0.48
CA THR A 85 0.09 18.23 0.77
C THR A 85 -0.50 19.61 1.01
N GLU A 86 -1.72 19.68 1.54
CA GLU A 86 -2.37 20.90 2.03
C GLU A 86 -2.76 20.75 3.50
N ARG A 87 -2.96 21.87 4.20
CA ARG A 87 -3.60 21.84 5.52
C ARG A 87 -5.09 22.14 5.36
N ASN A 88 -5.95 21.32 5.94
CA ASN A 88 -7.39 21.62 6.00
C ASN A 88 -7.65 22.78 7.00
N LYS A 89 -8.91 23.22 7.07
CA LYS A 89 -9.34 24.29 7.99
C LYS A 89 -9.17 23.93 9.47
N GLU A 90 -9.01 22.65 9.78
CA GLU A 90 -8.81 22.09 11.13
C GLU A 90 -7.32 21.84 11.45
N GLY A 91 -6.41 22.17 10.53
CA GLY A 91 -4.95 22.04 10.69
C GLY A 91 -4.38 20.67 10.29
N GLU A 92 -5.19 19.74 9.80
CA GLU A 92 -4.77 18.40 9.40
C GLU A 92 -4.13 18.39 8.01
N THR A 93 -3.14 17.52 7.81
CA THR A 93 -2.44 17.38 6.53
C THR A 93 -3.23 16.48 5.57
N VAL A 94 -3.76 17.07 4.51
CA VAL A 94 -4.48 16.39 3.42
C VAL A 94 -3.54 16.20 2.24
N TYR A 95 -3.54 15.02 1.66
CA TYR A 95 -2.68 14.68 0.53
C TYR A 95 -3.51 14.70 -0.75
N LYS A 96 -3.04 15.45 -1.75
CA LYS A 96 -3.68 15.54 -3.07
C LYS A 96 -2.96 14.62 -4.05
N THR A 97 -3.75 13.81 -4.76
CA THR A 97 -3.23 12.87 -5.75
C THR A 97 -4.01 12.99 -7.04
N HIS A 98 -3.49 12.47 -8.14
CA HIS A 98 -4.22 12.45 -9.41
C HIS A 98 -3.90 11.16 -10.19
N PRO A 99 -4.82 10.69 -11.05
CA PRO A 99 -4.55 9.57 -11.95
C PRO A 99 -3.54 9.96 -13.04
N GLU A 100 -2.97 8.99 -13.74
CA GLU A 100 -1.94 9.23 -14.78
C GLU A 100 -2.47 10.07 -15.95
N ARG A 101 -3.73 9.83 -16.37
CA ARG A 101 -4.33 10.49 -17.54
C ARG A 101 -4.94 11.86 -17.27
N SER A 102 -5.05 12.28 -16.01
CA SER A 102 -5.72 13.54 -15.66
C SER A 102 -4.95 14.32 -14.61
N ASN A 103 -4.97 15.64 -14.75
CA ASN A 103 -4.48 16.57 -13.74
C ASN A 103 -5.57 16.99 -12.74
N THR A 104 -6.79 16.43 -12.85
CA THR A 104 -7.83 16.63 -11.84
C THR A 104 -7.36 16.05 -10.52
N LEU A 105 -7.33 16.89 -9.49
CA LEU A 105 -6.89 16.50 -8.16
C LEU A 105 -8.00 15.71 -7.46
N ASP A 106 -7.70 14.47 -7.12
CA ASP A 106 -8.51 13.67 -6.21
C ASP A 106 -8.03 13.90 -4.77
N VAL A 107 -8.99 14.25 -3.93
CA VAL A 107 -8.77 14.52 -2.49
C VAL A 107 -9.16 13.27 -1.73
N TYR A 108 -8.18 12.62 -1.09
CA TYR A 108 -8.44 11.49 -0.22
C TYR A 108 -7.95 11.80 1.19
N GLU A 109 -8.78 11.51 2.18
CA GLU A 109 -8.33 11.36 3.56
C GLU A 109 -7.54 10.06 3.64
N MET A 110 -6.22 10.19 3.71
CA MET A 110 -5.34 9.04 3.86
C MET A 110 -5.42 8.52 5.29
N VAL A 111 -5.93 7.30 5.46
CA VAL A 111 -5.88 6.62 6.76
C VAL A 111 -4.51 5.97 6.89
N TRP A 112 -3.56 6.66 7.50
CA TRP A 112 -2.30 6.04 7.91
C TRP A 112 -2.61 4.98 8.96
N TYR A 113 -2.22 3.74 8.69
CA TYR A 113 -2.26 2.69 9.70
C TYR A 113 -1.17 2.99 10.74
N LYS A 114 -1.51 3.80 11.76
CA LYS A 114 -0.74 3.88 12.98
C LYS A 114 -1.01 2.56 13.72
N LYS A 115 -0.19 1.55 13.45
CA LYS A 115 -0.21 0.33 14.26
C LYS A 115 0.24 0.74 15.66
N SER A 116 -0.74 0.95 16.56
CA SER A 116 -0.51 1.02 18.00
C SER A 116 -0.04 -0.33 18.52
#